data_AF-A0A2N6UEL6-F1
#
_entry.id   AF-A0A2N6UEL6-F1
#
_cell.length_a   1.000
_cell.length_b   1.000
_cell.length_c   1.000
_cell.angle_alpha   90.00
_cell.angle_beta   90.00
_cell.angle_gamma   90.00
#
_symmetry.space_group_name_H-M   'P 1'
#
loop_
_entity.id
_entity.type
_entity.pdbx_description
1 polymer ?
#
loop_
_entity_poly.entity_id
_entity_poly.type
_entity_poly.pdbx_seq_one_letter_code
_entity_poly.pdbx_strand_id
1 'polypeptide(L)' 'MNTIPYVWYNRQEHSAYSNWLDDPTFGIAGGSFLLIVNHELKGAVTVSGLAQEDDHAIVVEALRNVKVKFNL' A
#
# COMPACT_ATOMS: atom_id res chain seq x y z
N MET A 1 -2.76 5.76 -11.91
CA MET A 1 -2.27 6.06 -10.55
C MET A 1 -1.72 4.76 -9.99
N ASN A 2 -0.40 4.64 -9.92
CA ASN A 2 0.25 3.37 -9.61
C ASN A 2 0.38 3.24 -8.09
N THR A 3 -0.18 2.18 -7.53
CA THR A 3 -0.26 1.98 -6.09
C THR A 3 1.12 1.57 -5.54
N ILE A 4 1.47 1.99 -4.33
CA ILE A 4 2.76 1.68 -3.70
C ILE A 4 3.09 0.16 -3.68
N PRO A 5 2.12 -0.76 -3.48
CA PRO A 5 2.34 -2.19 -3.67
C PRO A 5 2.69 -2.58 -5.11
N TYR A 6 2.01 -1.99 -6.09
CA TYR A 6 2.28 -2.24 -7.52
C TYR A 6 3.66 -1.71 -7.94
N VAL A 7 4.06 -0.55 -7.42
CA VAL A 7 5.37 0.05 -7.65
C VAL A 7 6.49 -0.78 -7.04
N TRP A 8 6.32 -1.29 -5.81
CA TRP A 8 7.29 -2.19 -5.18
C TRP A 8 7.36 -3.56 -5.86
N TYR A 9 6.22 -4.12 -6.27
CA TYR A 9 6.13 -5.41 -6.96
C TYR A 9 6.74 -5.36 -8.36
N ASN A 10 6.49 -4.29 -9.12
CA ASN A 10 7.03 -4.06 -10.46
C ASN A 10 8.29 -3.17 -10.46
N ARG A 11 9.03 -3.12 -9.36
CA ARG A 11 10.18 -2.22 -9.18
C ARG A 11 11.25 -2.30 -10.28
N GLN A 12 11.40 -3.47 -10.91
CA GLN A 12 12.37 -3.69 -11.99
C GLN A 12 11.90 -3.16 -13.35
N GLU A 13 10.58 -3.06 -13.56
CA GLU A 13 9.98 -2.62 -14.82
C GLU A 13 9.50 -1.17 -14.77
N HIS A 14 9.42 -0.59 -13.58
CA HIS A 14 8.94 0.76 -13.39
C HIS A 14 10.09 1.77 -13.49
N SER A 15 10.24 2.41 -14.66
CA SER A 15 11.31 3.39 -14.93
C SER A 15 11.34 4.59 -13.97
N ALA A 16 10.23 4.89 -13.29
CA ALA A 16 10.13 5.94 -12.28
C ALA A 16 10.51 5.48 -10.85
N TYR A 17 10.73 4.18 -10.63
CA TYR A 17 11.00 3.60 -9.31
C TYR A 17 12.25 4.20 -8.66
N SER A 18 13.33 4.35 -9.44
CA SER A 18 14.58 4.97 -8.96
C SER A 18 14.39 6.42 -8.54
N ASN A 19 13.58 7.18 -9.28
CA ASN A 19 13.36 8.60 -8.98
C ASN A 19 12.53 8.81 -7.71
N TRP A 20 11.69 7.85 -7.34
CA TRP A 20 10.88 7.93 -6.12
C TRP A 20 11.59 7.38 -4.89
N LEU A 21 12.63 6.55 -5.06
CA LEU A 21 13.45 6.05 -3.97
C LEU A 21 14.21 7.17 -3.25
N ASP A 22 14.69 8.15 -4.02
CA ASP A 22 15.51 9.26 -3.52
C ASP A 22 14.70 10.49 -3.13
N ASP A 23 13.37 10.46 -3.33
CA ASP A 23 12.48 11.56 -3.00
C ASP A 23 11.81 11.32 -1.63
N PRO A 24 12.11 12.15 -0.61
CA PRO A 24 11.61 11.97 0.75
C PRO A 24 10.09 12.19 0.88
N THR A 25 9.43 12.68 -0.17
CA THR A 25 7.97 12.80 -0.21
C THR A 25 7.27 11.47 -0.50
N PHE A 26 8.01 10.45 -0.95
CA PHE A 26 7.47 9.12 -1.26
C PHE A 26 8.03 8.06 -0.32
N GLY A 27 7.13 7.29 0.30
CA GLY A 27 7.48 6.06 1.02
C GLY A 27 7.14 4.83 0.19
N ILE A 28 8.13 4.20 -0.45
CA ILE A 28 7.91 2.98 -1.22
C ILE A 28 8.09 1.74 -0.33
N ALA A 29 7.02 1.34 0.37
CA ALA A 29 7.03 0.20 1.28
C ALA A 29 5.74 -0.64 1.19
N GLY A 30 5.84 -1.92 1.53
CA GLY A 30 4.76 -2.91 1.40
C GLY A 30 3.57 -2.78 2.37
N GLY A 31 3.65 -1.88 3.35
CA GLY A 31 2.62 -1.69 4.38
C GLY A 31 1.44 -0.78 4.00
N SER A 32 1.36 -0.28 2.76
CA SER A 32 0.32 0.67 2.32
C SER A 32 -0.69 0.06 1.35
N PHE A 33 -1.99 0.22 1.61
CA PHE A 33 -3.08 -0.20 0.74
C PHE A 33 -4.05 0.94 0.45
N LEU A 34 -4.55 1.01 -0.80
CA LEU A 34 -5.59 1.97 -1.17
C LEU A 34 -6.98 1.50 -0.71
N LEU A 35 -7.76 2.45 -0.20
CA LEU A 35 -9.18 2.27 0.09
C LEU A 35 -9.97 2.75 -1.12
N ILE A 36 -10.52 1.79 -1.86
CA ILE A 36 -11.39 2.04 -3.00
C ILE A 36 -12.81 1.62 -2.59
N VAL A 37 -13.75 2.56 -2.63
CA VAL A 37 -15.17 2.33 -2.30
C VAL A 37 -16.00 2.85 -3.46
N ASN A 38 -16.90 2.01 -3.99
CA ASN A 38 -17.74 2.35 -5.14
C ASN A 38 -16.92 2.88 -6.34
N HIS A 39 -15.77 2.25 -6.64
CA HIS A 39 -14.84 2.64 -7.70
C HIS A 39 -14.16 4.01 -7.51
N GLU A 40 -14.32 4.66 -6.36
CA GLU A 40 -13.65 5.92 -6.04
C GLU A 40 -12.55 5.70 -5.00
N LEU A 41 -11.40 6.36 -5.20
CA LEU A 41 -10.34 6.42 -4.20
C LEU A 41 -10.80 7.26 -3.01
N LYS A 42 -10.88 6.65 -1.82
CA LYS A 42 -11.25 7.33 -0.58
C LYS A 42 -10.06 7.61 0.34
N GLY A 43 -8.93 6.94 0.11
CA GLY A 43 -7.70 7.17 0.86
C GLY A 43 -6.77 5.97 0.81
N ALA A 44 -5.88 5.89 1.80
CA ALA A 44 -4.99 4.76 2.00
C ALA A 44 -4.89 4.42 3.49
N VAL A 45 -4.62 3.15 3.78
CA VAL A 45 -4.19 2.70 5.11
C VAL A 45 -2.74 2.29 5.00
N THR A 46 -1.94 2.75 5.95
CA THR A 46 -0.52 2.45 6.02
C THR A 46 -0.19 1.95 7.42
N VAL A 47 0.53 0.84 7.48
CA VAL A 47 1.22 0.36 8.68
C VAL A 47 2.71 0.52 8.43
N SER A 48 3.44 0.99 9.44
CA SER A 48 4.88 1.20 9.36
C SER A 48 5.53 0.98 10.73
N GLY A 49 6.81 0.60 10.70
CA GLY A 49 7.66 0.49 11.89
C GLY A 49 8.14 -0.93 12.18
N LEU A 50 7.71 -1.93 11.39
CA LEU A 50 8.18 -3.31 11.47
C LEU A 50 8.96 -3.70 10.21
N ALA A 51 9.32 -4.98 10.09
CA ALA A 51 9.76 -5.51 8.81
C ALA A 51 8.63 -5.36 7.78
N GLN A 52 8.98 -5.13 6.52
CA GLN A 52 8.02 -4.79 5.47
C GLN A 52 6.93 -5.88 5.32
N GLU A 53 7.30 -7.15 5.47
CA GLU A 53 6.38 -8.28 5.41
C GLU A 53 5.38 -8.28 6.57
N ASP A 54 5.82 -7.85 7.76
CA ASP A 54 4.98 -7.78 8.96
C ASP A 54 3.99 -6.61 8.88
N ASP A 55 4.47 -5.43 8.45
CA ASP A 55 3.61 -4.27 8.19
C ASP A 55 2.52 -4.63 7.17
N HIS A 56 2.89 -5.37 6.12
CA HIS A 56 1.96 -5.88 5.12
C HIS A 56 0.96 -6.89 5.70
N ALA A 57 1.41 -7.82 6.55
CA ALA A 57 0.53 -8.82 7.15
C ALA A 57 -0.56 -8.15 8.03
N ILE A 58 -0.17 -7.18 8.86
CA ILE A 58 -1.07 -6.45 9.76
C ILE A 58 -2.14 -5.71 8.96
N VAL A 59 -1.76 -4.96 7.92
CA VAL A 59 -2.72 -4.16 7.16
C VAL A 59 -3.71 -5.05 6.38
N VAL A 60 -3.25 -6.19 5.86
CA VAL A 60 -4.12 -7.19 5.21
C VAL A 60 -5.10 -7.80 6.20
N GLU A 61 -4.64 -8.19 7.38
CA GLU A 61 -5.50 -8.76 8.42
C GLU A 61 -6.52 -7.74 8.93
N ALA A 62 -6.11 -6.49 9.17
CA ALA A 62 -7.00 -5.40 9.56
C ALA A 62 -8.11 -5.20 8.51
N LEU A 63 -7.76 -5.12 7.22
CA LEU A 63 -8.73 -4.95 6.14
C LEU A 63 -9.69 -6.13 6.00
N ARG A 64 -9.22 -7.38 6.19
CA ARG A 64 -10.09 -8.57 6.22
C ARG A 64 -11.10 -8.49 7.35
N ASN A 65 -10.66 -8.11 8.55
CA ASN A 65 -11.55 -7.97 9.70
C ASN A 65 -12.56 -6.83 9.54
N VAL A 66 -12.17 -5.71 8.90
CA VAL A 66 -13.10 -4.61 8.57
C VAL A 66 -14.13 -5.07 7.55
N LYS A 67 -13.75 -5.77 6.47
CA LYS A 67 -14.68 -6.34 5.49
C LYS A 67 -15.68 -7.34 6.10
N VAL A 68 -15.24 -8.11 7.10
CA VAL A 68 -16.15 -9.04 7.81
C VAL A 68 -17.13 -8.28 8.70
N LYS A 69 -16.72 -7.15 9.29
CA LYS A 69 -17.56 -6.33 10.19
C LYS A 69 -18.51 -5.39 9.46
N PHE A 70 -18.10 -4.87 8.31
CA PHE A 70 -18.88 -4.01 7.45
C PHE A 70 -18.94 -4.73 6.11
N ASN A 71 -20.09 -5.28 5.74
CA ASN A 71 -20.33 -5.92 4.44
C ASN A 71 -20.11 -4.90 3.29
N LEU A 72 -18.84 -4.60 3.02
CA LEU A 72 -18.32 -3.65 2.03
C LEU A 72 -18.06 -4.34 0.70
#